data_AF-A0A5M6HK70-F1
#
_entry.id   AF-A0A5M6HK70-F1
#
_cell.length_a   1.000
_cell.length_b   1.000
_cell.length_c   1.000
_cell.angle_alpha   90.00
_cell.angle_beta   90.00
_cell.angle_gamma   90.00
#
_symmetry.space_group_name_H-M   'P 1'
#
loop_
_entity.id
_entity.type
_entity.pdbx_description
1 polymer ?
#
loop_
_entity_poly.entity_id
_entity_poly.type
_entity_poly.pdbx_seq_one_letter_code
_entity_poly.pdbx_strand_id
1 'polypeptide(L)'
;MDANFAANLTANTGGLQVNEDRTLAASGEVNWVDPLVGVRFRQQFTPTVNLAVSGDIGGFGAGSVFSWQALAALNWDFYATSSVTWSAMIGYKALYADYEQGSELTRYEYDMTMHGPVFGVSARF
;
A
#
# COMPACT_ATOMS: atom_id res chain seq x y z
N MET A 1 -5.99 22.04 -17.09
CA MET A 1 -5.82 21.43 -15.76
C MET A 1 -6.57 20.13 -15.86
N ASP A 2 -5.85 19.02 -15.76
CA ASP A 2 -6.36 17.73 -16.22
C ASP A 2 -6.36 16.75 -15.05
N ALA A 3 -7.48 16.07 -14.85
CA ALA A 3 -7.70 15.13 -13.76
C ALA A 3 -7.77 13.70 -14.31
N ASN A 4 -7.09 12.77 -13.66
CA ASN A 4 -7.13 11.34 -13.97
C ASN A 4 -7.57 10.54 -12.75
N PHE A 5 -8.46 9.58 -12.99
CA PHE A 5 -8.96 8.67 -11.97
C PHE A 5 -8.83 7.22 -12.44
N ALA A 6 -8.43 6.33 -11.55
CA ALA A 6 -8.35 4.90 -11.80
C ALA A 6 -8.79 4.10 -10.57
N ALA A 7 -9.51 3.02 -10.82
CA ALA A 7 -9.83 2.00 -9.82
C ALA A 7 -9.18 0.67 -10.24
N ASN A 8 -8.66 -0.10 -9.28
CA ASN A 8 -7.98 -1.37 -9.53
C ASN A 8 -8.47 -2.42 -8.54
N LEU A 9 -8.53 -3.67 -9.00
CA LEU A 9 -8.77 -4.86 -8.18
C LEU A 9 -7.59 -5.81 -8.39
N THR A 10 -6.95 -6.21 -7.29
CA THR A 10 -5.80 -7.12 -7.30
C THR A 10 -6.08 -8.28 -6.35
N ALA A 11 -5.56 -9.47 -6.64
CA ALA A 11 -5.66 -10.64 -5.76
C ALA A 11 -4.25 -11.04 -5.28
N ASN A 12 -4.07 -11.16 -3.97
CA ASN A 12 -2.81 -11.61 -3.38
C ASN A 12 -2.95 -13.04 -2.84
N THR A 13 -1.91 -13.87 -2.99
CA THR A 13 -1.81 -15.21 -2.41
C THR A 13 -0.70 -15.23 -1.36
N GLY A 14 -1.05 -15.35 -0.08
CA GLY A 14 -0.08 -15.40 1.04
C GLY A 14 0.14 -16.83 1.54
N GLY A 15 1.40 -17.28 1.62
CA GLY A 15 1.80 -18.55 2.25
C GLY A 15 2.68 -18.28 3.46
N LEU A 16 2.21 -18.60 4.66
CA LEU A 16 3.00 -18.51 5.90
C LEU A 16 3.68 -19.86 6.16
N GLN A 17 5.01 -19.89 6.23
CA GLN A 17 5.77 -21.02 6.79
C GLN A 17 6.58 -20.52 7.99
N VAL A 18 6.43 -21.19 9.14
CA VAL A 18 7.27 -21.00 10.33
C VAL A 18 7.58 -22.39 10.92
N ASN A 19 8.83 -22.60 11.34
CA ASN A 19 9.38 -23.52 12.36
C ASN A 19 10.92 -23.32 12.35
N GLU A 20 11.68 -23.35 13.44
CA GLU A 20 12.02 -24.51 14.30
C GLU A 20 12.14 -24.11 15.78
N ASP A 21 11.03 -24.16 16.55
CA ASP A 21 11.01 -24.53 17.99
C ASP A 21 9.80 -24.02 18.78
N ARG A 22 8.65 -23.76 18.15
CA ARG A 22 7.32 -23.95 18.78
C ARG A 22 6.32 -24.43 17.74
N THR A 23 6.20 -25.76 17.67
CA THR A 23 5.25 -26.57 16.89
C THR A 23 4.14 -25.81 16.18
N LEU A 24 4.27 -25.72 14.85
CA LEU A 24 3.18 -25.36 13.95
C LEU A 24 2.68 -26.62 13.26
N ALA A 25 1.44 -26.99 13.57
CA ALA A 25 0.68 -27.95 12.80
C ALA A 25 -0.42 -27.18 12.06
N ALA A 26 -0.17 -26.88 10.79
CA ALA A 26 -1.20 -26.50 9.83
C ALA A 26 -1.25 -27.59 8.76
N SER A 27 -1.92 -28.71 9.06
CA SER A 27 -2.30 -29.67 8.04
C SER A 27 -3.60 -29.18 7.39
N GLY A 28 -3.46 -28.52 6.24
CA GLY A 28 -4.57 -28.07 5.43
C GLY A 28 -4.11 -26.91 4.58
N GLU A 29 -3.79 -27.18 3.32
CA GLU A 29 -3.59 -26.14 2.31
C GLU A 29 -4.79 -25.22 2.31
N VAL A 30 -4.63 -24.02 2.87
CA VAL A 30 -5.61 -22.97 2.65
C VAL A 30 -4.97 -21.86 1.84
N ASN A 31 -5.19 -21.95 0.53
CA ASN A 31 -4.94 -20.87 -0.42
C ASN A 31 -5.99 -19.79 -0.19
N TRP A 32 -5.74 -18.88 0.73
CA TRP A 32 -6.56 -17.67 0.85
C TRP A 32 -6.13 -16.69 -0.25
N VAL A 33 -7.08 -16.37 -1.14
CA VAL A 33 -6.94 -15.25 -2.08
C VAL A 33 -7.56 -14.03 -1.40
N ASP A 34 -6.75 -13.01 -1.12
CA ASP A 34 -7.26 -11.78 -0.52
C ASP A 34 -7.45 -10.70 -1.61
N PRO A 35 -8.69 -10.28 -1.89
CA PRO A 35 -8.95 -9.20 -2.83
C PRO A 35 -8.51 -7.85 -2.22
N LEU A 36 -7.76 -7.08 -3.00
CA LEU A 36 -7.35 -5.72 -2.70
C LEU A 36 -8.05 -4.77 -3.67
N VAL A 37 -8.81 -3.82 -3.13
CA VAL A 37 -9.47 -2.77 -3.93
C VAL A 37 -8.76 -1.46 -3.70
N GLY A 38 -8.39 -0.77 -4.78
CA GLY A 38 -7.66 0.49 -4.69
C GLY A 38 -8.14 1.54 -5.67
N VAL A 39 -8.04 2.80 -5.25
CA VAL A 39 -8.32 3.98 -6.06
C VAL A 39 -7.09 4.85 -6.17
N ARG A 40 -6.94 5.51 -7.32
CA ARG A 40 -5.87 6.45 -7.62
C ARG A 40 -6.47 7.67 -8.31
N PHE A 41 -6.11 8.84 -7.81
CA PHE A 41 -6.46 10.14 -8.36
C PHE A 41 -5.19 10.93 -8.63
N ARG A 42 -5.09 11.56 -9.79
CA ARG A 42 -4.00 12.47 -10.13
C ARG A 42 -4.55 13.74 -10.74
N GLN A 43 -4.12 14.89 -10.22
CA GLN A 43 -4.47 16.21 -10.74
C GLN A 43 -3.23 16.90 -11.27
N GLN A 44 -3.24 17.24 -12.55
CA GLN A 44 -2.19 18.01 -13.21
C GLN A 44 -2.53 19.51 -13.13
N PHE A 45 -1.73 20.27 -12.36
CA PHE A 45 -1.91 21.71 -12.22
C PHE A 45 -1.15 22.49 -13.29
N THR A 46 0.08 22.08 -13.57
CA THR A 46 0.95 22.62 -14.61
C THR A 46 1.62 21.46 -15.35
N PRO A 47 2.28 21.65 -16.50
CA PRO A 47 3.02 20.56 -17.17
C PRO A 47 4.08 19.88 -16.29
N THR A 48 4.59 20.57 -15.27
CA THR A 48 5.66 20.09 -14.39
C THR A 48 5.18 19.71 -13.00
N VAL A 49 3.98 20.12 -12.56
CA VAL A 49 3.49 19.92 -11.19
C VAL A 49 2.18 19.14 -11.18
N ASN A 50 2.13 18.08 -10.38
CA ASN A 50 0.92 17.29 -10.17
C ASN A 50 0.75 16.81 -8.73
N LEU A 51 -0.50 16.70 -8.30
CA LEU A 51 -0.90 16.04 -7.06
C LEU A 51 -1.33 14.60 -7.37
N ALA A 52 -0.83 13.65 -6.60
CA ALA A 52 -1.24 12.25 -6.63
C ALA A 52 -1.83 11.86 -5.27
N VAL A 53 -3.03 11.27 -5.29
CA VAL A 53 -3.69 10.71 -4.12
C VAL A 53 -4.06 9.26 -4.44
N SER A 54 -3.74 8.33 -3.55
CA SER A 54 -4.10 6.93 -3.72
C SER A 54 -4.47 6.30 -2.39
N GLY A 55 -5.34 5.31 -2.44
CA GLY A 55 -5.57 4.44 -1.30
C GLY A 55 -6.09 3.08 -1.73
N ASP A 56 -5.87 2.10 -0.87
CA ASP A 56 -6.34 0.74 -1.06
C ASP A 56 -6.71 0.10 0.27
N ILE A 57 -7.58 -0.89 0.17
CA ILE A 57 -8.16 -1.64 1.28
C ILE A 57 -8.20 -3.12 0.89
N GLY A 58 -7.86 -3.99 1.84
CA GLY A 58 -7.81 -5.44 1.68
C GLY A 58 -8.07 -6.14 3.00
N GLY A 59 -7.98 -7.47 3.01
CA GLY A 59 -8.28 -8.28 4.18
C GLY A 59 -9.74 -8.72 4.25
N PHE A 60 -10.35 -9.06 3.12
CA PHE A 60 -11.78 -9.43 3.03
C PHE A 60 -12.03 -10.96 3.06
N GLY A 61 -10.99 -11.77 3.24
CA GLY A 61 -11.08 -13.25 3.26
C GLY A 61 -11.30 -13.85 4.66
N ALA A 62 -11.73 -15.12 4.72
CA ALA A 62 -12.08 -15.86 5.94
C ALA A 62 -10.89 -16.24 6.87
N GLY A 63 -9.82 -15.46 6.83
CA GLY A 63 -8.61 -15.61 7.65
C GLY A 63 -7.55 -14.53 7.36
N SER A 64 -7.95 -13.42 6.70
CA SER A 64 -7.01 -12.35 6.34
C SER A 64 -7.08 -11.20 7.34
N VAL A 65 -5.96 -10.51 7.49
CA VAL A 65 -5.78 -9.32 8.31
C VAL A 65 -6.34 -8.11 7.55
N PHE A 66 -7.34 -7.45 8.13
CA PHE A 66 -7.88 -6.23 7.55
C PHE A 66 -6.76 -5.17 7.45
N SER A 67 -6.59 -4.58 6.27
CA SER A 67 -5.56 -3.57 6.06
C SER A 67 -6.02 -2.47 5.12
N TRP A 68 -5.51 -1.26 5.35
CA TRP A 68 -5.68 -0.15 4.42
C TRP A 68 -4.41 0.69 4.34
N GLN A 69 -4.21 1.35 3.21
CA GLN A 69 -3.19 2.37 3.07
C GLN A 69 -3.71 3.57 2.28
N ALA A 70 -3.14 4.73 2.55
CA ALA A 70 -3.39 5.96 1.83
C ALA A 70 -2.09 6.75 1.64
N LEU A 71 -1.97 7.43 0.50
CA LEU A 71 -0.86 8.30 0.14
C LEU A 71 -1.42 9.57 -0.51
N ALA A 72 -0.92 10.72 -0.07
CA ALA A 72 -1.07 11.98 -0.78
C ALA A 72 0.31 12.58 -1.03
N ALA A 73 0.62 12.95 -2.27
CA ALA A 73 1.93 13.45 -2.65
C ALA A 73 1.87 14.50 -3.76
N LEU A 74 2.66 15.56 -3.59
CA LEU A 74 2.94 16.55 -4.62
C LEU A 74 4.23 16.15 -5.34
N ASN A 75 4.17 16.16 -6.67
CA ASN A 75 5.30 15.87 -7.55
C ASN A 75 5.61 17.11 -8.38
N TRP A 76 6.90 17.41 -8.55
CA TRP A 76 7.33 18.48 -9.45
C TRP A 76 8.60 18.14 -10.21
N ASP A 77 8.60 18.43 -11.50
CA ASP A 77 9.79 18.39 -12.35
C ASP A 77 10.60 19.67 -12.10
N PHE A 78 11.78 19.55 -11.49
CA PHE A 78 12.61 20.70 -11.13
C PHE A 78 13.77 20.95 -12.09
N TYR A 79 14.13 19.96 -12.91
CA TYR A 79 15.17 20.11 -13.92
C TYR A 79 14.88 19.21 -15.13
N ALA A 80 14.96 19.76 -16.34
CA ALA A 80 14.71 19.02 -17.57
C ALA A 80 15.70 19.43 -18.67
N THR A 81 16.27 18.43 -19.33
CA THR A 81 17.15 18.53 -20.50
C THR A 81 16.59 17.64 -21.61
N SER A 82 17.12 17.72 -22.83
CA SER A 82 16.75 16.87 -23.96
C SER A 82 16.84 15.37 -23.71
N SER A 83 17.61 14.94 -22.70
CA SER A 83 17.92 13.53 -22.42
C SER A 83 17.53 13.05 -21.02
N VAL A 84 17.08 13.97 -20.14
CA VAL A 84 16.73 13.60 -18.76
C VAL A 84 15.79 14.62 -18.13
N THR A 85 14.80 14.15 -17.40
CA THR A 85 13.95 14.95 -16.50
C THR A 85 14.16 14.47 -15.07
N TRP A 86 14.44 15.40 -14.17
CA TRP A 86 14.51 15.18 -12.73
C TRP A 86 13.25 15.70 -12.07
N SER A 87 12.66 14.83 -11.25
CA SER A 87 11.44 15.11 -10.50
C SER A 87 11.69 14.88 -9.02
N ALA A 88 11.03 15.67 -8.20
CA ALA A 88 10.97 15.47 -6.77
C ALA A 88 9.53 15.20 -6.33
N MET A 89 9.40 14.46 -5.23
CA MET A 89 8.15 14.08 -4.61
C MET A 89 8.22 14.43 -3.13
N ILE A 90 7.14 15.01 -2.61
CA ILE A 90 6.90 15.12 -1.17
C ILE A 90 5.47 14.73 -0.87
N GLY A 91 5.26 13.99 0.20
CA GLY A 91 3.94 13.48 0.55
C GLY A 91 3.85 12.94 1.96
N TYR A 92 2.72 12.33 2.24
CA TYR A 92 2.43 11.70 3.51
C TYR A 92 1.72 10.37 3.24
N LYS A 93 2.18 9.31 3.90
CA LYS A 93 1.62 7.96 3.78
C LYS A 93 1.12 7.49 5.13
N ALA A 94 -0.03 6.83 5.13
CA ALA A 94 -0.55 6.07 6.26
C ALA A 94 -0.86 4.64 5.82
N LEU A 95 -0.61 3.69 6.71
CA LEU A 95 -0.90 2.27 6.56
C LEU A 95 -1.39 1.73 7.90
N TYR A 96 -2.42 0.91 7.84
CA TYR A 96 -2.99 0.21 8.99
C TYR A 96 -3.15 -1.26 8.64
N ALA A 97 -2.86 -2.12 9.61
CA ALA A 97 -3.14 -3.53 9.55
C ALA A 97 -3.62 -4.02 10.92
N ASP A 98 -4.76 -4.70 10.92
CA ASP A 98 -5.37 -5.35 12.07
C ASP A 98 -4.93 -6.82 12.11
N TYR A 99 -3.82 -7.09 12.79
CA TYR A 99 -3.29 -8.44 12.93
C TYR A 99 -3.99 -9.16 14.09
N GLU A 100 -5.02 -9.95 13.80
CA GLU A 100 -5.56 -10.91 14.77
C GLU A 100 -4.72 -12.20 14.78
N GLN A 101 -4.05 -12.50 15.90
CA GLN A 101 -3.41 -13.80 16.12
C GLN A 101 -3.76 -14.33 17.53
N GLY A 102 -4.50 -15.44 17.60
CA GLY A 102 -4.69 -16.21 18.85
C GLY A 102 -6.04 -16.94 18.97
N SER A 103 -6.01 -18.21 19.43
CA SER A 103 -7.21 -18.96 19.87
C SER A 103 -7.70 -18.49 21.24
N GLU A 104 -9.02 -18.55 21.44
CA GLU A 104 -9.92 -18.20 22.57
C GLU A 104 -9.41 -17.88 23.99
N LEU A 105 -8.17 -18.17 24.37
CA LEU A 105 -7.62 -17.91 25.72
C LEU A 105 -6.52 -16.83 25.78
N THR A 106 -6.03 -16.34 24.62
CA THR A 106 -5.02 -15.27 24.58
C THR A 106 -5.19 -14.41 23.33
N ARG A 107 -6.31 -13.67 23.22
CA ARG A 107 -6.51 -12.72 22.13
C ARG A 107 -5.60 -11.51 22.37
N TYR A 108 -4.54 -11.39 21.57
CA TYR A 108 -3.75 -10.16 21.47
C TYR A 108 -4.17 -9.46 20.18
N GLU A 109 -5.03 -8.46 20.31
CA GLU A 109 -5.35 -7.53 19.23
C GLU A 109 -4.20 -6.50 19.17
N TYR A 110 -3.49 -6.44 18.04
CA TYR A 110 -2.45 -5.43 17.83
C TYR A 110 -2.79 -4.59 16.60
N ASP A 111 -3.38 -3.44 16.88
CA ASP A 111 -3.60 -2.37 15.90
C ASP A 111 -2.27 -1.73 15.52
N MET A 112 -1.72 -2.09 14.34
CA MET A 112 -0.48 -1.48 13.87
C MET A 112 -0.78 -0.38 12.86
N THR A 113 -0.78 0.87 13.34
CA THR A 113 -0.84 2.06 12.48
C THR A 113 0.57 2.62 12.24
N MET A 114 0.98 2.69 10.99
CA MET A 114 2.22 3.36 10.57
C MET A 114 1.88 4.56 9.69
N HIS A 115 2.41 5.73 10.01
CA HIS A 115 2.21 6.91 9.17
C HIS A 115 3.40 7.86 9.26
N GLY A 116 3.65 8.61 8.19
CA GLY A 116 4.76 9.53 8.16
C GLY A 116 4.97 10.25 6.83
N PRO A 117 5.88 11.24 6.83
CA PRO A 117 6.27 11.93 5.61
C PRO A 117 7.03 10.99 4.67
N VAL A 118 6.83 11.20 3.37
CA VAL A 118 7.55 10.51 2.30
C VAL A 118 8.12 11.56 1.37
N PHE A 119 9.36 11.38 0.95
CA PHE A 119 10.00 12.23 -0.04
C PHE A 119 10.87 11.39 -0.97
N GLY A 120 11.09 11.88 -2.19
CA GLY A 120 11.86 11.15 -3.19
C GLY A 120 12.34 12.05 -4.32
N VAL A 121 13.36 11.56 -5.02
CA VAL A 121 13.88 12.16 -6.24
C VAL A 121 13.97 11.06 -7.29
N SER A 122 13.53 11.34 -8.51
CA SER A 122 13.55 10.40 -9.63
C SER A 122 14.11 11.05 -10.90
N ALA A 123 14.84 10.26 -11.70
CA ALA A 123 15.27 10.65 -13.03
C ALA A 123 14.53 9.81 -14.08
N ARG A 124 13.98 10.48 -15.11
CA ARG A 124 13.35 9.87 -16.29
C ARG A 124 14.20 10.24 -17.52
N PHE A 125 14.65 9.23 -18.27
CA PHE A 125 15.50 9.37 -19.47
C PHE A 125 14.67 9.25 -20.74
#